data_AF-A0A6N7AUG0-F1
#
_entry.id   AF-A0A6N7AUG0-F1
#
_cell.length_a   1.000
_cell.length_b   1.000
_cell.length_c   1.000
_cell.angle_alpha   90.00
_cell.angle_beta   90.00
_cell.angle_gamma   90.00
#
_symmetry.space_group_name_H-M   'P 1'
#
loop_
_entity.id
_entity.type
_entity.pdbx_description
1 polymer ?
#
loop_
_entity_poly.entity_id
_entity_poly.type
_entity_poly.pdbx_seq_one_letter_code
_entity_poly.pdbx_strand_id
1 'polypeptide(L)'
;MKDNNMKRVVIVYLILIPVMWLLTETVWGGVHGTLGGIKIGKSFQDPKKLNEVTAFMKKHGISESASKSESKAWIENLSPEDKKEFEKIIMQSVKIEEIVTFGSALAVCVIVFGLIGLISGATTKTWLVVGILPGISFLMNNPVIRFNSILHISDSQKIIMVLIGQVLASYVFAFIGASLCKSREKIKKQKMESLNNGVHTDAE
;
A
#
# COMPACT_ATOMS: atom_id res chain seq x y z
N MET A 1 -9.59 -21.58 -25.15
CA MET A 1 -8.57 -21.43 -24.07
C MET A 1 -8.45 -22.80 -23.42
N LYS A 2 -7.30 -23.49 -23.47
CA LYS A 2 -7.15 -24.87 -22.94
C LYS A 2 -7.56 -24.92 -21.46
N ASP A 3 -8.29 -25.94 -21.02
CA ASP A 3 -8.82 -26.09 -19.64
C ASP A 3 -7.80 -25.83 -18.53
N ASN A 4 -6.55 -26.25 -18.72
CA ASN A 4 -5.48 -26.04 -17.75
C ASN A 4 -5.12 -24.56 -17.53
N ASN A 5 -5.31 -23.70 -18.54
CA ASN A 5 -5.08 -22.27 -18.38
C ASN A 5 -6.19 -21.60 -17.56
N MET A 6 -7.44 -22.06 -17.71
CA MET A 6 -8.56 -21.53 -16.95
C MET A 6 -8.44 -21.92 -15.46
N LYS A 7 -8.12 -23.18 -15.16
CA LYS A 7 -7.86 -23.65 -13.78
C LYS A 7 -6.76 -22.82 -13.09
N ARG A 8 -5.66 -22.53 -13.81
CA ARG A 8 -4.57 -21.69 -13.30
C ARG A 8 -5.04 -20.27 -12.96
N VAL A 9 -5.84 -19.64 -13.84
CA VAL A 9 -6.40 -18.31 -13.59
C VAL A 9 -7.27 -18.32 -12.33
N VAL A 10 -8.17 -19.31 -12.20
CA VAL A 10 -9.04 -19.43 -11.02
C VAL A 10 -8.24 -19.53 -9.72
N ILE A 11 -7.23 -20.43 -9.67
CA ILE A 11 -6.39 -20.60 -8.48
C ILE A 11 -5.63 -19.32 -8.13
N VAL A 12 -5.06 -18.65 -9.13
CA VAL A 12 -4.35 -17.37 -8.92
C VAL A 12 -5.29 -16.35 -8.29
N TYR A 13 -6.54 -16.25 -8.74
CA TYR A 13 -7.48 -15.26 -8.24
C TYR A 13 -8.00 -15.59 -6.84
N LEU A 14 -8.19 -16.88 -6.52
CA LEU A 14 -8.50 -17.33 -5.15
C LEU A 14 -7.44 -16.92 -4.13
N ILE A 15 -6.16 -16.82 -4.56
CA ILE A 15 -5.06 -16.37 -3.70
C ILE A 15 -4.93 -14.84 -3.74
N LEU A 16 -5.07 -14.21 -4.90
CA LEU A 16 -4.86 -12.76 -5.04
C LEU A 16 -5.93 -11.92 -4.34
N ILE A 17 -7.17 -12.41 -4.22
CA ILE A 17 -8.24 -11.70 -3.50
C ILE A 17 -7.90 -11.50 -2.01
N PRO A 18 -7.56 -12.53 -1.21
CA PRO A 18 -7.17 -12.32 0.19
C PRO A 18 -5.86 -11.54 0.31
N VAL A 19 -4.90 -11.75 -0.59
CA VAL A 19 -3.65 -10.96 -0.62
C VAL A 19 -3.93 -9.49 -0.88
N MET A 20 -4.83 -9.16 -1.81
CA MET A 20 -5.24 -7.78 -2.08
C MET A 20 -5.84 -7.13 -0.83
N TRP A 21 -6.62 -7.86 -0.05
CA TRP A 21 -7.20 -7.32 1.18
C TRP A 21 -6.14 -7.00 2.22
N LEU A 22 -5.25 -7.95 2.54
CA LEU A 22 -4.13 -7.72 3.47
C LEU A 22 -3.20 -6.60 2.99
N LEU A 23 -2.92 -6.56 1.69
CA LEU A 23 -2.08 -5.52 1.08
C LEU A 23 -2.73 -4.14 1.19
N THR A 24 -4.05 -4.06 1.03
CA THR A 24 -4.79 -2.79 1.21
C THR A 24 -4.60 -2.25 2.61
N GLU A 25 -4.82 -3.06 3.65
CA GLU A 25 -4.65 -2.63 5.05
C GLU A 25 -3.19 -2.24 5.35
N THR A 26 -2.23 -3.02 4.83
CA THR A 26 -0.80 -2.79 5.05
C THR A 26 -0.32 -1.50 4.40
N VAL A 27 -0.67 -1.29 3.13
CA VAL A 27 -0.29 -0.07 2.38
C VAL A 27 -1.04 1.14 2.95
N TRP A 28 -2.31 0.98 3.30
CA TRP A 28 -3.09 2.04 3.94
C TRP A 28 -2.46 2.50 5.25
N GLY A 29 -2.17 1.56 6.16
CA GLY A 29 -1.53 1.84 7.45
C GLY A 29 -0.12 2.40 7.28
N GLY A 30 0.67 1.86 6.36
CA GLY A 30 2.04 2.32 6.07
C GLY A 30 2.08 3.75 5.53
N VAL A 31 1.27 4.06 4.51
CA VAL A 31 1.22 5.39 3.89
C VAL A 31 0.71 6.43 4.89
N HIS A 32 -0.45 6.18 5.51
CA HIS A 32 -1.04 7.16 6.42
C HIS A 32 -0.30 7.25 7.76
N GLY A 33 0.31 6.17 8.25
CA GLY A 33 1.18 6.19 9.41
C GLY A 33 2.44 7.02 9.16
N THR A 34 3.05 6.89 7.99
CA THR A 34 4.21 7.71 7.59
C THR A 34 3.83 9.18 7.46
N LEU A 35 2.72 9.49 6.78
CA LEU A 35 2.22 10.86 6.63
C LEU A 35 1.84 11.48 7.98
N GLY A 36 1.20 10.71 8.86
CA GLY A 36 0.89 11.10 10.24
C GLY A 36 2.16 11.44 11.01
N GLY A 37 3.18 10.57 10.98
CA GLY A 37 4.47 10.82 11.62
C GLY A 37 5.16 12.09 11.11
N ILE A 38 5.18 12.32 9.79
CA ILE A 38 5.75 13.53 9.20
C ILE A 38 4.98 14.77 9.65
N LYS A 39 3.65 14.72 9.67
CA LYS A 39 2.82 15.86 10.10
C LYS A 39 2.99 16.17 11.57
N ILE A 40 2.97 15.15 12.43
CA ILE A 40 3.27 15.30 13.85
C ILE A 40 4.64 15.95 14.05
N GLY A 41 5.67 15.45 13.36
CA GLY A 41 7.02 16.02 13.41
C GLY A 41 7.08 17.49 12.99
N LYS A 42 6.32 17.89 11.97
CA LYS A 42 6.20 19.29 11.56
C LYS A 42 5.42 20.13 12.56
N SER A 43 4.35 19.60 13.15
CA SER A 43 3.56 20.32 14.16
C SER A 43 4.38 20.63 15.42
N PHE A 44 5.41 19.83 15.74
CA PHE A 44 6.36 20.13 16.81
C PHE A 44 7.34 21.29 16.48
N GLN A 45 7.34 21.81 15.26
CA GLN A 45 8.06 23.04 14.91
C GLN A 45 7.26 24.30 15.28
N ASP A 46 5.96 24.18 15.60
CA ASP A 46 5.16 25.28 16.10
C ASP A 46 5.50 25.56 17.58
N PRO A 47 5.97 26.78 17.93
CA PRO A 47 6.33 27.13 19.30
C PRO A 47 5.22 26.91 20.32
N LYS A 48 3.94 27.09 19.94
CA LYS A 48 2.81 26.90 20.86
C LYS A 48 2.63 25.43 21.23
N LYS A 49 2.71 24.55 20.22
CA LYS A 49 2.60 23.10 20.37
C LYS A 49 3.78 22.53 21.15
N LEU A 50 4.97 23.01 20.84
CA LEU A 50 6.17 22.64 21.58
C LEU A 50 6.02 23.00 23.06
N ASN A 51 5.50 24.19 23.38
CA ASN A 51 5.26 24.61 24.75
C ASN A 51 4.20 23.75 25.47
N GLU A 52 3.11 23.35 24.81
CA GLU A 52 2.11 22.44 25.40
C GLU A 52 2.72 21.08 25.76
N VAL A 53 3.55 20.55 24.87
CA VAL A 53 4.20 19.25 25.05
C VAL A 53 5.29 19.33 26.10
N THR A 54 6.13 20.37 26.08
CA THR A 54 7.11 20.65 27.14
C THR A 54 6.44 20.85 28.49
N ALA A 55 5.28 21.52 28.55
CA ALA A 55 4.53 21.70 29.80
C ALA A 55 4.00 20.36 30.34
N PHE A 56 3.47 19.51 29.46
CA PHE A 56 3.06 18.14 29.82
C PHE A 56 4.26 17.32 30.31
N MET A 57 5.40 17.40 29.62
CA MET A 57 6.63 16.69 29.98
C MET A 57 7.16 17.15 31.35
N LYS A 58 7.18 18.45 31.60
CA LYS A 58 7.62 19.04 32.87
C LYS A 58 6.70 18.65 34.03
N LYS A 59 5.37 18.62 33.81
CA LYS A 59 4.38 18.16 34.81
C LYS A 59 4.65 16.73 35.26
N HIS A 60 5.21 15.89 34.39
CA HIS A 60 5.52 14.50 34.66
C HIS A 60 7.03 14.24 34.92
N GLY A 61 7.82 15.29 35.17
CA GLY A 61 9.21 15.18 35.59
C GLY A 61 10.19 14.71 34.51
N ILE A 62 9.84 14.86 33.23
CA ILE A 62 10.68 14.42 32.11
C ILE A 62 11.60 15.55 31.68
N SER A 63 12.89 15.25 31.49
CA SER A 63 13.83 16.22 30.91
C SER A 63 13.75 16.25 29.38
N GLU A 64 13.98 17.43 28.80
CA GLU A 64 14.08 17.62 27.34
C GLU A 64 15.28 16.90 26.71
N SER A 65 16.22 16.41 27.54
CA SER A 65 17.44 15.72 27.14
C SER A 65 17.32 14.18 27.14
N ALA A 66 16.11 13.63 27.34
CA ALA A 66 15.90 12.19 27.40
C ALA A 66 16.37 11.50 26.10
N SER A 67 17.21 10.49 26.24
CA SER A 67 17.61 9.60 25.16
C SER A 67 16.40 8.85 24.59
N LYS A 68 16.50 8.37 23.34
CA LYS A 68 15.41 7.63 22.68
C LYS A 68 14.92 6.42 23.50
N SER A 69 15.81 5.77 24.26
CA SER A 69 15.50 4.70 25.19
C SER A 69 14.72 5.18 26.42
N GLU A 70 15.08 6.32 26.98
CA GLU A 70 14.39 6.92 28.14
C GLU A 70 13.00 7.45 27.76
N SER A 71 12.86 8.07 26.58
CA SER A 71 11.56 8.50 26.07
C SER A 71 10.59 7.33 25.90
N LYS A 72 11.09 6.19 25.43
CA LYS A 72 10.27 4.99 25.22
C LYS A 72 9.83 4.36 26.54
N ALA A 73 10.75 4.22 27.49
CA ALA A 73 10.46 3.75 28.84
C ALA A 73 9.46 4.67 29.57
N TRP A 74 9.54 5.98 29.34
CA TRP A 74 8.58 6.93 29.90
C TRP A 74 7.17 6.74 29.32
N ILE A 75 7.04 6.69 27.99
CA ILE A 75 5.73 6.46 27.34
C ILE A 75 5.11 5.16 27.86
N GLU A 76 5.91 4.10 28.03
CA GLU A 76 5.41 2.82 28.54
C GLU A 76 4.94 2.91 30.00
N ASN A 77 5.59 3.71 30.85
CA ASN A 77 5.28 3.89 32.27
C ASN A 77 4.21 4.93 32.60
N LEU A 78 3.72 5.69 31.61
CA LEU A 78 2.59 6.61 31.84
C LEU A 78 1.31 5.85 32.23
N SER A 79 0.53 6.48 33.11
CA SER A 79 -0.82 6.01 33.45
C SER A 79 -1.71 5.97 32.19
N PRO A 80 -2.76 5.13 32.16
CA PRO A 80 -3.71 5.12 31.06
C PRO A 80 -4.38 6.49 30.82
N GLU A 81 -4.62 7.27 31.87
CA GLU A 81 -5.18 8.62 31.79
C GLU A 81 -4.19 9.60 31.13
N ASP A 82 -2.94 9.60 31.57
CA ASP A 82 -1.92 10.51 31.04
C ASP A 82 -1.52 10.14 29.61
N LYS A 83 -1.53 8.83 29.26
CA LYS A 83 -1.38 8.38 27.86
C LYS A 83 -2.45 8.97 26.96
N LYS A 84 -3.71 8.94 27.40
CA LYS A 84 -4.82 9.53 26.64
C LYS A 84 -4.70 11.04 26.54
N GLU A 85 -4.25 11.73 27.60
CA GLU A 85 -4.00 13.16 27.57
C GLU A 85 -2.87 13.51 26.57
N PHE A 86 -1.77 12.77 26.62
CA PHE A 86 -0.64 12.95 25.69
C PHE A 86 -1.02 12.65 24.24
N GLU A 87 -1.73 11.54 23.99
CA GLU A 87 -2.27 11.21 22.68
C GLU A 87 -3.23 12.28 22.19
N LYS A 88 -4.07 12.86 23.06
CA LYS A 88 -4.97 13.95 22.70
C LYS A 88 -4.21 15.20 22.30
N ILE A 89 -3.16 15.58 23.01
CA ILE A 89 -2.28 16.71 22.66
C ILE A 89 -1.66 16.48 21.27
N ILE A 90 -1.14 15.27 21.01
CA ILE A 90 -0.55 14.91 19.72
C ILE A 90 -1.60 14.85 18.61
N MET A 91 -2.73 14.19 18.82
CA MET A 91 -3.82 14.01 17.83
C MET A 91 -4.52 15.33 17.52
N GLN A 92 -4.65 16.25 18.47
CA GLN A 92 -5.11 17.62 18.21
C GLN A 92 -4.16 18.41 17.29
N SER A 93 -2.97 17.89 17.03
CA SER A 93 -1.96 18.50 16.14
C SER A 93 -2.13 18.10 14.70
N VAL A 94 -2.94 17.07 14.40
CA VAL A 94 -3.10 16.59 13.04
C VAL A 94 -4.55 16.22 12.78
N LYS A 95 -5.20 16.97 11.88
CA LYS A 95 -6.53 16.61 11.41
C LYS A 95 -6.45 15.36 10.54
N ILE A 96 -7.41 14.45 10.67
CA ILE A 96 -7.46 13.22 9.85
C ILE A 96 -7.56 13.57 8.35
N GLU A 97 -8.35 14.59 8.02
CA GLU A 97 -8.53 15.13 6.65
C GLU A 97 -7.22 15.60 6.02
N GLU A 98 -6.26 15.95 6.88
CA GLU A 98 -4.95 16.42 6.51
C GLU A 98 -3.97 15.27 6.24
N ILE A 99 -4.19 14.10 6.85
CA ILE A 99 -3.40 12.89 6.62
C ILE A 99 -3.97 12.12 5.43
N VAL A 100 -5.29 11.94 5.42
CA VAL A 100 -6.02 11.19 4.41
C VAL A 100 -6.49 12.16 3.34
N THR A 101 -5.61 12.43 2.38
CA THR A 101 -5.91 13.30 1.23
C THR A 101 -6.33 12.44 0.03
N PHE A 102 -6.93 13.07 -0.98
CA PHE A 102 -7.14 12.41 -2.28
C PHE A 102 -5.84 11.84 -2.85
N GLY A 103 -4.73 12.57 -2.75
CA GLY A 103 -3.44 12.12 -3.26
C GLY A 103 -2.91 10.87 -2.54
N SER A 104 -2.98 10.84 -1.21
CA SER A 104 -2.54 9.67 -0.44
C SER A 104 -3.44 8.46 -0.69
N ALA A 105 -4.76 8.67 -0.74
CA ALA A 105 -5.72 7.60 -1.02
C ALA A 105 -5.56 7.04 -2.44
N LEU A 106 -5.37 7.91 -3.45
CA LEU A 106 -5.06 7.50 -4.83
C LEU A 106 -3.75 6.71 -4.90
N ALA A 107 -2.70 7.16 -4.20
CA ALA A 107 -1.42 6.46 -4.15
C ALA A 107 -1.55 5.06 -3.57
N VAL A 108 -2.33 4.88 -2.48
CA VAL A 108 -2.63 3.55 -1.91
C VAL A 108 -3.31 2.68 -2.97
N CYS A 109 -4.32 3.18 -3.68
CA CYS A 109 -4.97 2.42 -4.75
C CYS A 109 -3.96 2.02 -5.84
N VAL A 110 -3.18 2.95 -6.37
CA VAL A 110 -2.19 2.67 -7.42
C VAL A 110 -1.18 1.61 -6.97
N ILE A 111 -0.68 1.70 -5.74
CA ILE A 111 0.29 0.73 -5.20
C ILE A 111 -0.34 -0.66 -5.08
N VAL A 112 -1.50 -0.77 -4.44
CA VAL A 112 -2.18 -2.05 -4.18
C VAL A 112 -2.56 -2.71 -5.50
N PHE A 113 -3.30 -2.00 -6.36
CA PHE A 113 -3.80 -2.56 -7.62
C PHE A 113 -2.70 -2.70 -8.67
N GLY A 114 -1.68 -1.85 -8.64
CA GLY A 114 -0.49 -2.01 -9.47
C GLY A 114 0.28 -3.30 -9.12
N LEU A 115 0.53 -3.56 -7.84
CA LEU A 115 1.20 -4.79 -7.39
C LEU A 115 0.39 -6.05 -7.70
N ILE A 116 -0.91 -6.04 -7.39
CA ILE A 116 -1.81 -7.14 -7.69
C ILE A 116 -1.92 -7.38 -9.20
N GLY A 117 -2.04 -6.30 -9.98
CA GLY A 117 -2.04 -6.35 -11.45
C GLY A 117 -0.75 -6.97 -11.98
N LEU A 118 0.41 -6.51 -11.51
CA LEU A 118 1.72 -7.03 -11.90
C LEU A 118 1.85 -8.52 -11.64
N ILE A 119 1.50 -8.97 -10.43
CA ILE A 119 1.58 -10.39 -10.03
C ILE A 119 0.59 -11.22 -10.85
N SER A 120 -0.65 -10.77 -11.02
CA SER A 120 -1.66 -11.43 -11.87
C SER A 120 -1.15 -11.58 -13.31
N GLY A 121 -0.64 -10.50 -13.90
CA GLY A 121 -0.12 -10.50 -15.27
C GLY A 121 1.08 -11.42 -15.44
N ALA A 122 2.02 -11.40 -14.50
CA ALA A 122 3.20 -12.27 -14.53
C ALA A 122 2.84 -13.76 -14.36
N THR A 123 1.89 -14.06 -13.46
CA THR A 123 1.50 -15.45 -13.16
C THR A 123 0.56 -16.03 -14.21
N THR A 124 -0.36 -15.26 -14.78
CA THR A 124 -1.30 -15.74 -15.81
C THR A 124 -0.78 -15.55 -17.23
N LYS A 125 0.27 -14.73 -17.41
CA LYS A 125 0.84 -14.32 -18.71
C LYS A 125 -0.17 -13.62 -19.63
N THR A 126 -1.24 -13.09 -19.06
CA THR A 126 -2.26 -12.33 -19.77
C THR A 126 -2.71 -11.14 -18.92
N TRP A 127 -3.16 -10.08 -19.59
CA TRP A 127 -3.71 -8.89 -18.94
C TRP A 127 -5.24 -8.86 -19.01
N LEU A 128 -5.86 -9.71 -19.85
CA LEU A 128 -7.30 -9.65 -20.16
C LEU A 128 -8.21 -9.92 -18.96
N VAL A 129 -7.76 -10.75 -18.02
CA VAL A 129 -8.57 -11.19 -16.88
C VAL A 129 -8.47 -10.28 -15.66
N VAL A 130 -7.58 -9.27 -15.70
CA VAL A 130 -7.29 -8.42 -14.53
C VAL A 130 -8.47 -7.57 -14.10
N GLY A 131 -9.39 -7.22 -15.02
CA GLY A 131 -10.58 -6.42 -14.73
C GLY A 131 -11.53 -7.04 -13.70
N ILE A 132 -11.44 -8.35 -13.45
CA ILE A 132 -12.20 -9.03 -12.40
C ILE A 132 -11.76 -8.54 -11.01
N LEU A 133 -10.49 -8.20 -10.80
CA LEU A 133 -9.96 -7.81 -9.49
C LEU A 133 -10.47 -6.44 -9.03
N PRO A 134 -10.44 -5.36 -9.86
CA PRO A 134 -11.14 -4.12 -9.54
C PRO A 134 -12.63 -4.32 -9.31
N GLY A 135 -13.30 -5.17 -10.10
CA GLY A 135 -14.74 -5.46 -9.93
C GLY A 135 -15.04 -6.12 -8.58
N ILE A 136 -14.30 -7.16 -8.20
CA ILE A 136 -14.42 -7.83 -6.90
C ILE A 136 -14.08 -6.87 -5.78
N SER A 137 -13.02 -6.07 -5.92
CA SER A 137 -12.68 -5.08 -4.89
C SER A 137 -13.74 -4.00 -4.76
N PHE A 138 -14.41 -3.59 -5.83
CA PHE A 138 -15.50 -2.63 -5.75
C PHE A 138 -16.70 -3.22 -4.98
N LEU A 139 -17.02 -4.49 -5.23
CA LEU A 139 -18.11 -5.21 -4.54
C LEU A 139 -17.80 -5.46 -3.05
N MET A 140 -16.57 -5.89 -2.74
CA MET A 140 -16.17 -6.25 -1.37
C MET A 140 -15.71 -5.04 -0.54
N ASN A 141 -15.21 -4.01 -1.21
CA ASN A 141 -14.38 -2.98 -0.60
C ASN A 141 -14.80 -1.59 -1.05
N ASN A 142 -16.10 -1.38 -1.31
CA ASN A 142 -16.64 -0.14 -1.83
C ASN A 142 -16.10 1.06 -1.02
N PRO A 143 -15.17 1.85 -1.60
CA PRO A 143 -14.51 2.94 -0.89
C PRO A 143 -15.49 4.06 -0.53
N VAL A 144 -16.67 4.09 -1.16
CA VAL A 144 -17.74 5.04 -0.83
C VAL A 144 -18.35 4.76 0.56
N ILE A 145 -18.29 3.52 1.04
CA ILE A 145 -19.00 3.07 2.25
C ILE A 145 -18.05 2.64 3.37
N ARG A 146 -16.93 1.98 3.05
CA ARG A 146 -16.12 1.26 4.06
C ARG A 146 -15.18 2.15 4.86
N PHE A 147 -14.64 3.22 4.28
CA PHE A 147 -13.65 4.06 4.93
C PHE A 147 -14.28 5.40 5.33
N ASN A 148 -14.75 5.49 6.57
CA ASN A 148 -15.19 6.77 7.16
C ASN A 148 -14.13 7.87 6.99
N SER A 149 -12.86 7.46 6.98
CA SER A 149 -11.68 8.32 6.80
C SER A 149 -11.58 9.01 5.44
N ILE A 150 -12.37 8.62 4.42
CA ILE A 150 -12.39 9.27 3.09
C ILE A 150 -13.75 9.87 2.75
N LEU A 151 -14.66 9.98 3.71
CA LEU A 151 -15.97 10.58 3.48
C LEU A 151 -15.86 12.05 3.05
N HIS A 152 -14.85 12.77 3.52
CA HIS A 152 -14.57 14.16 3.16
C HIS A 152 -14.05 14.35 1.73
N ILE A 153 -13.65 13.27 1.04
CA ILE A 153 -13.22 13.30 -0.37
C ILE A 153 -14.46 13.38 -1.27
N SER A 154 -14.43 14.23 -2.31
CA SER A 154 -15.58 14.39 -3.20
C SER A 154 -15.88 13.12 -4.00
N ASP A 155 -17.13 12.93 -4.41
CA ASP A 155 -17.52 11.74 -5.17
C ASP A 155 -16.81 11.66 -6.52
N SER A 156 -16.57 12.80 -7.18
CA SER A 156 -15.76 12.87 -8.41
C SER A 156 -14.33 12.36 -8.19
N GLN A 157 -13.71 12.70 -7.06
CA GLN A 157 -12.38 12.21 -6.68
C GLN A 157 -12.40 10.71 -6.40
N LYS A 158 -13.42 10.20 -5.69
CA LYS A 158 -13.60 8.75 -5.45
C LYS A 158 -13.74 7.98 -6.77
N ILE A 159 -14.50 8.52 -7.74
CA ILE A 159 -14.63 7.93 -9.08
C ILE A 159 -13.27 7.88 -9.78
N ILE A 160 -12.50 8.97 -9.74
CA ILE A 160 -11.15 9.01 -10.31
C ILE A 160 -10.23 7.98 -9.65
N MET A 161 -10.31 7.80 -8.32
CA MET A 161 -9.54 6.77 -7.62
C MET A 161 -9.87 5.36 -8.11
N VAL A 162 -11.14 5.07 -8.38
CA VAL A 162 -11.55 3.78 -8.93
C VAL A 162 -11.02 3.62 -10.36
N LEU A 163 -11.27 4.59 -11.24
CA LEU A 163 -10.91 4.49 -12.66
C LEU A 163 -9.40 4.48 -12.88
N ILE A 164 -8.66 5.39 -12.23
CA ILE A 164 -7.21 5.52 -12.41
C ILE A 164 -6.48 4.59 -11.45
N GLY A 165 -6.80 4.66 -10.16
CA GLY A 165 -6.07 3.97 -9.11
C GLY A 165 -6.32 2.47 -9.09
N GLN A 166 -7.51 1.99 -9.47
CA GLN A 166 -7.82 0.57 -9.46
C GLN A 166 -7.78 -0.03 -10.87
N VAL A 167 -8.58 0.51 -11.79
CA VAL A 167 -8.74 -0.06 -13.13
C VAL A 167 -7.49 0.19 -13.98
N LEU A 168 -7.12 1.44 -14.22
CA LEU A 168 -5.98 1.75 -15.10
C LEU A 168 -4.67 1.17 -14.55
N ALA A 169 -4.40 1.36 -13.25
CA ALA A 169 -3.21 0.80 -12.61
C ALA A 169 -3.14 -0.74 -12.76
N SER A 170 -4.22 -1.46 -12.45
CA SER A 170 -4.22 -2.92 -12.57
C SER A 170 -3.96 -3.40 -14.00
N TYR A 171 -4.55 -2.76 -15.01
CA TYR A 171 -4.33 -3.10 -16.42
C TYR A 171 -2.90 -2.80 -16.90
N VAL A 172 -2.38 -1.61 -16.61
CA VAL A 172 -1.02 -1.21 -17.02
C VAL A 172 0.01 -2.14 -16.41
N PHE A 173 -0.08 -2.40 -15.10
CA PHE A 173 0.89 -3.26 -14.42
C PHE A 173 0.72 -4.74 -14.79
N ALA A 174 -0.50 -5.22 -15.04
CA ALA A 174 -0.70 -6.57 -15.57
C ALA A 174 -0.09 -6.75 -16.96
N PHE A 175 -0.22 -5.75 -17.83
CA PHE A 175 0.44 -5.75 -19.12
C PHE A 175 1.96 -5.83 -18.98
N ILE A 176 2.54 -5.02 -18.09
CA ILE A 176 3.99 -5.06 -17.78
C ILE A 176 4.40 -6.45 -17.27
N GLY A 177 3.67 -6.99 -16.29
CA GLY A 177 3.96 -8.30 -15.69
C GLY A 177 3.90 -9.44 -16.71
N ALA A 178 2.87 -9.44 -17.56
CA ALA A 178 2.72 -10.42 -18.64
C ALA A 178 3.84 -10.29 -19.67
N SER A 179 4.22 -9.07 -20.04
CA SER A 179 5.28 -8.79 -21.01
C SER A 179 6.65 -9.24 -20.49
N LEU A 180 6.99 -8.93 -19.24
CA LEU A 180 8.23 -9.36 -18.60
C LEU A 180 8.35 -10.89 -18.56
N CYS A 181 7.25 -11.59 -18.26
CA CYS A 181 7.24 -13.05 -18.23
C CYS A 181 7.45 -13.64 -19.62
N LYS A 182 6.73 -13.16 -20.63
CA LYS A 182 6.87 -13.62 -22.03
C LYS A 182 8.28 -13.37 -22.58
N SER A 183 8.86 -12.20 -22.32
CA SER A 183 10.22 -11.87 -22.73
C SER A 183 11.26 -12.81 -22.10
N ARG A 184 11.11 -13.13 -20.81
CA ARG A 184 11.99 -14.11 -20.14
C ARG A 184 11.89 -15.50 -20.75
N GLU A 185 10.71 -15.95 -21.14
CA GLU A 185 10.53 -17.25 -21.79
C GLU A 185 11.16 -17.28 -23.17
N LYS A 186 11.05 -16.20 -23.94
CA LYS A 186 11.70 -16.07 -25.25
C LYS A 186 13.23 -16.17 -25.12
N ILE A 187 13.82 -15.44 -24.18
CA ILE A 187 15.28 -15.48 -23.92
C ILE A 187 15.71 -16.88 -23.49
N LYS A 188 14.96 -17.54 -22.59
CA LYS A 188 15.27 -18.91 -22.17
C LYS A 188 15.23 -19.90 -23.32
N LYS A 189 14.22 -19.81 -24.21
CA LYS A 189 14.13 -20.67 -25.39
C LYS A 189 15.29 -20.46 -26.34
N GLN A 190 15.62 -19.21 -26.66
CA GLN A 190 16.77 -18.87 -27.52
C GLN A 190 18.09 -19.41 -26.95
N LYS A 191 18.30 -19.30 -25.63
CA LYS A 191 19.49 -19.85 -24.96
C LYS A 191 19.54 -21.38 -25.01
N MET A 192 18.39 -22.06 -24.87
CA MET A 192 18.34 -23.53 -24.99
C MET A 192 18.60 -23.98 -26.43
N GLU A 193 18.04 -23.29 -27.42
CA GLU A 193 18.26 -23.57 -28.84
C GLU A 193 19.74 -23.35 -29.22
N SER A 194 20.39 -22.29 -28.73
CA SER A 194 21.82 -22.07 -28.97
C SER A 194 22.71 -23.13 -28.31
N LEU A 195 22.36 -23.60 -27.11
CA LEU A 195 23.10 -24.67 -26.43
C LEU A 195 22.94 -26.01 -27.17
N ASN A 196 21.72 -26.33 -27.62
CA ASN A 196 21.48 -27.59 -28.33
C ASN A 196 22.17 -27.63 -29.69
N ASN A 197 22.21 -26.49 -30.41
CA ASN A 197 22.92 -26.41 -31.68
C ASN A 197 24.45 -26.44 -31.52
N GLY A 198 24.99 -25.88 -30.43
CA GLY A 198 26.44 -25.91 -30.14
C GLY A 198 26.97 -27.30 -29.77
N VAL A 199 26.15 -28.14 -29.10
CA VAL A 199 26.54 -29.52 -28.73
C VAL A 199 26.65 -30.44 -29.96
N HIS A 200 25.95 -30.13 -31.05
CA HIS A 200 25.99 -30.94 -32.28
C HIS A 200 27.13 -30.57 -33.24
N THR A 201 27.79 -29.42 -33.06
CA THR A 201 28.93 -28.98 -33.91
C THR A 201 30.29 -29.45 -33.42
N ASP A 202 30.41 -29.95 -32.18
CA ASP A 202 31.67 -30.39 -31.57
C ASP A 202 31.90 -31.92 -31.69
N ALA A 203 31.09 -32.62 -32.50
CA ALA A 203 31.10 -34.08 -32.64
C ALA A 203 31.61 -34.59 -34.01
N GLU A 204 32.15 -33.72 -34.86
CA GLU A 204 32.86 -34.05 -36.11
C GLU A 204 34.37 -33.78 -35.98
#